data_AF-A0A090QAR1-F1
#
_entry.id   AF-A0A090QAR1-F1
#
_cell.length_a   1.000
_cell.length_b   1.000
_cell.length_c   1.000
_cell.angle_alpha   90.00
_cell.angle_beta   90.00
_cell.angle_gamma   90.00
#
_symmetry.space_group_name_H-M   'P 1'
#
loop_
_entity.id
_entity.type
_entity.pdbx_description
1 polymer ?
#
loop_
_entity_poly.entity_id
_entity_poly.type
_entity_poly.pdbx_seq_one_letter_code
_entity_poly.pdbx_strand_id
1 'polypeptide(L)'
;MGASLTNTNDVLGRSLASSALITSGNNSSLSSINLSTLALSFEPKYNLEFRLGTSYRTIKSGNPDVFSLDYFDADAPGGIETETRQADASLTMTYTPGRKTSNYGVDRTIINSGEYPILFASYTRGFEGLLESDFNFDKVQFYYSHPLQIGAFGRLTARVEAGKTFGEVPLALLNVVPGNQTYFNITGAFNTMNFYEFVTDEYVTLHLNHNFNGRLFSRVPYLRDLNLRELVGVRAVYGKISDENVALNASGLTYLAPEDIYWEYSAGIGNIFKVFRLDVSFRGGYNYLPDARSMAITGSFGFSF
;
A
#
# COMPACT_ATOMS: atom_id res chain seq x y z
N MET A 1 9.60 -5.38 -0.17
CA MET A 1 8.58 -4.60 -0.92
C MET A 1 7.13 -4.83 -0.47
N GLY A 2 6.83 -5.74 0.46
CA GLY A 2 5.44 -6.08 0.84
C GLY A 2 4.64 -5.08 1.70
N ALA A 3 4.99 -3.80 1.74
CA ALA A 3 4.36 -2.82 2.64
C ALA A 3 3.57 -1.69 1.93
N SER A 4 3.65 -1.61 0.59
CA SER A 4 2.89 -0.65 -0.22
C SER A 4 2.62 -1.24 -1.59
N LEU A 5 1.38 -1.11 -2.08
CA LEU A 5 0.98 -1.46 -3.45
C LEU A 5 1.32 -0.36 -4.46
N THR A 6 1.32 0.89 -4.01
CA THR A 6 1.79 2.01 -4.81
C THR A 6 3.31 2.06 -4.71
N ASN A 7 3.99 1.63 -5.78
CA ASN A 7 5.41 1.88 -5.96
C ASN A 7 5.57 3.38 -6.21
N THR A 8 5.87 4.14 -5.18
CA THR A 8 6.27 5.54 -5.36
C THR A 8 7.65 5.54 -6.01
N ASN A 9 7.75 5.89 -7.29
CA ASN A 9 9.00 6.35 -7.93
C ASN A 9 9.46 7.71 -7.35
N ASP A 10 9.28 7.89 -6.05
CA ASP A 10 9.59 9.07 -5.28
C ASP A 10 10.67 8.66 -4.27
N VAL A 11 11.88 9.18 -4.48
CA VAL A 11 13.05 8.94 -3.62
C VAL A 11 12.81 9.45 -2.19
N LEU A 12 11.80 10.30 -1.98
CA LEU A 12 11.40 10.84 -0.68
C LEU A 12 10.25 10.04 -0.01
N GLY A 13 9.72 9.02 -0.69
CA GLY A 13 8.68 8.12 -0.18
C GLY A 13 9.19 7.26 0.98
N ARG A 14 9.07 7.77 2.21
CA ARG A 14 9.43 7.02 3.42
C ARG A 14 8.50 5.81 3.58
N SER A 15 8.99 4.61 3.25
CA SER A 15 8.39 3.35 3.68
C SER A 15 8.49 3.27 5.21
N LEU A 16 7.47 3.75 5.91
CA LEU A 16 7.41 3.71 7.39
C LEU A 16 7.42 2.27 7.93
N ALA A 17 7.04 1.28 7.11
CA ALA A 17 7.01 -0.13 7.49
C ALA A 17 8.40 -0.73 7.72
N SER A 18 9.39 -0.32 6.93
CA SER A 18 10.75 -0.88 6.98
C SER A 18 11.55 -0.42 8.20
N SER A 19 11.09 0.62 8.89
CA SER A 19 11.78 1.28 10.01
C SER A 19 11.10 1.07 11.37
N ALA A 20 10.12 0.17 11.47
CA ALA A 20 9.42 -0.10 12.72
C ALA A 20 10.35 -0.83 13.71
N LEU A 21 10.70 -0.17 14.82
CA LEU A 21 11.55 -0.69 15.89
C LEU A 21 10.95 -1.90 16.64
N ILE A 22 9.64 -2.15 16.49
CA ILE A 22 8.92 -3.26 17.16
C ILE A 22 7.94 -3.89 16.16
N THR A 23 8.21 -5.13 15.75
CA THR A 23 7.36 -5.94 14.85
C THR A 23 6.77 -7.13 15.62
N SER A 24 5.62 -7.64 15.17
CA SER A 24 4.94 -8.80 15.78
C SER A 24 5.12 -10.10 14.98
N GLY A 25 5.89 -10.07 13.90
CA GLY A 25 6.11 -11.18 12.96
C GLY A 25 7.52 -11.17 12.37
N ASN A 26 7.86 -12.26 11.66
CA ASN A 26 9.18 -12.47 11.06
C ASN A 26 9.38 -11.53 9.86
N ASN A 27 10.31 -10.57 9.97
CA ASN A 27 10.56 -9.54 8.95
C ASN A 27 11.83 -9.85 8.14
N SER A 28 11.96 -11.09 7.62
CA SER A 28 13.14 -11.57 6.90
C SER A 28 13.11 -11.31 5.39
N SER A 29 11.97 -10.92 4.82
CA SER A 29 11.77 -10.68 3.38
C SER A 29 12.19 -9.25 2.95
N LEU A 30 13.47 -8.93 3.14
CA LEU A 30 14.06 -7.65 2.75
C LEU A 30 14.62 -7.73 1.32
N SER A 31 14.51 -6.64 0.57
CA SER A 31 15.05 -6.49 -0.78
C SER A 31 15.94 -5.25 -0.84
N SER A 32 17.10 -5.34 -1.49
CA SER A 32 17.95 -4.19 -1.77
C SER A 32 17.58 -3.64 -3.15
N ILE A 33 17.32 -2.32 -3.22
CA ILE A 33 16.88 -1.64 -4.43
C ILE A 33 17.81 -0.47 -4.68
N ASN A 34 18.43 -0.43 -5.86
CA ASN A 34 19.10 0.76 -6.38
C ASN A 34 18.17 1.42 -7.41
N LEU A 35 17.85 2.70 -7.26
CA LEU A 35 16.84 3.39 -8.07
C LEU A 35 17.38 4.74 -8.57
N SER A 36 17.40 4.91 -9.88
CA SER A 36 17.57 6.21 -10.54
C SER A 36 16.24 6.62 -11.17
N THR A 37 15.81 7.87 -10.96
CA THR A 37 14.57 8.37 -11.56
C THR A 37 14.73 9.79 -12.07
N LEU A 38 14.09 10.06 -13.22
CA LEU A 38 13.91 11.40 -13.75
C LEU A 38 12.41 11.62 -13.91
N ALA A 39 11.90 12.76 -13.44
CA ALA A 39 10.49 13.07 -13.58
C ALA A 39 10.26 14.53 -13.92
N LEU A 40 9.29 14.76 -14.78
CA LEU A 40 8.74 16.07 -15.11
C LEU A 40 7.28 16.08 -14.67
N SER A 41 6.93 17.00 -13.78
CA SER A 41 5.54 17.25 -13.41
C SER A 41 5.06 18.58 -13.97
N PHE A 42 3.81 18.62 -14.39
CA PHE A 42 3.16 19.84 -14.82
C PHE A 42 1.71 19.84 -14.35
N GLU A 43 1.24 21.00 -13.88
CA GLU A 43 -0.12 21.21 -13.38
C GLU A 43 -0.87 22.12 -14.36
N PRO A 44 -1.48 21.59 -15.44
CA PRO A 44 -2.12 22.43 -16.46
C PRO A 44 -3.34 23.18 -15.93
N LYS A 45 -3.96 22.66 -14.87
CA LYS A 45 -5.08 23.28 -14.17
C LYS A 45 -4.89 23.05 -12.68
N TYR A 46 -5.28 24.03 -11.87
CA TYR A 46 -5.23 23.91 -10.41
C TYR A 46 -5.89 22.60 -9.95
N ASN A 47 -5.16 21.84 -9.13
CA ASN A 47 -5.52 20.51 -8.63
C ASN A 47 -5.54 19.37 -9.65
N LEU A 48 -5.02 19.58 -10.87
CA LEU A 48 -4.82 18.53 -11.87
C LEU A 48 -3.34 18.51 -12.23
N GLU A 49 -2.62 17.50 -11.76
CA GLU A 49 -1.20 17.31 -12.00
C GLU A 49 -0.99 16.10 -12.92
N PHE A 50 -0.11 16.27 -13.89
CA PHE A 50 0.44 15.19 -14.69
C PHE A 50 1.91 15.05 -14.36
N ARG A 51 2.39 13.81 -14.23
CA ARG A 51 3.80 13.50 -14.01
C ARG A 51 4.24 12.46 -15.01
N LEU A 52 5.24 12.80 -15.80
CA LEU A 52 5.99 11.88 -16.66
C LEU A 52 7.25 11.50 -15.91
N GLY A 53 7.47 10.21 -15.68
CA GLY A 53 8.65 9.71 -14.97
C GLY A 53 9.31 8.60 -15.73
N THR A 54 10.64 8.59 -15.79
CA THR A 54 11.42 7.41 -16.13
C THR A 54 12.14 6.91 -14.90
N SER A 55 12.28 5.60 -14.78
CA SER A 55 13.08 5.01 -13.71
C SER A 55 13.89 3.83 -14.20
N TYR A 56 15.03 3.64 -13.56
CA TYR A 56 15.90 2.49 -13.74
C TYR A 56 16.17 1.91 -12.36
N ARG A 57 15.79 0.65 -12.15
CA ARG A 57 15.92 -0.04 -10.88
C ARG A 57 16.67 -1.35 -11.02
N THR A 58 17.45 -1.66 -10.00
CA THR A 58 18.07 -2.98 -9.81
C THR A 58 17.59 -3.54 -8.49
N ILE A 59 16.98 -4.72 -8.52
CA ILE A 59 16.39 -5.38 -7.35
C ILE A 59 17.14 -6.67 -7.09
N LYS A 60 17.59 -6.87 -5.84
CA LYS A 60 18.13 -8.14 -5.37
C LYS A 60 17.55 -8.52 -4.02
N SER A 61 17.54 -9.81 -3.70
CA SER A 61 17.22 -10.25 -2.34
C SER A 61 18.23 -9.69 -1.33
N GLY A 62 17.74 -9.23 -0.18
CA GLY A 62 18.55 -8.80 0.96
C GLY A 62 19.09 -9.97 1.79
N ASN A 63 18.45 -11.14 1.74
CA ASN A 63 18.92 -12.36 2.37
C ASN A 63 18.44 -13.60 1.56
N PRO A 64 19.26 -14.08 0.60
CA PRO A 64 18.89 -15.18 -0.30
C PRO A 64 18.58 -16.50 0.43
N ASP A 65 19.20 -16.74 1.60
CA ASP A 65 19.03 -17.98 2.36
C ASP A 65 17.63 -18.10 3.02
N VAL A 66 16.92 -16.98 3.17
CA VAL A 66 15.62 -16.93 3.87
C VAL A 66 14.49 -16.41 2.98
N PHE A 67 14.78 -15.58 1.99
CA PHE A 67 13.81 -15.04 1.05
C PHE A 67 14.47 -14.83 -0.30
N SER A 68 14.16 -15.66 -1.28
CA SER A 68 14.70 -15.54 -2.64
C SER A 68 13.74 -14.73 -3.53
N LEU A 69 14.30 -13.90 -4.41
CA LEU A 69 13.58 -13.20 -5.49
C LEU A 69 13.93 -13.79 -6.86
N ASP A 70 14.48 -15.00 -6.87
CA ASP A 70 15.03 -15.61 -8.06
C ASP A 70 13.94 -15.98 -9.06
N TYR A 71 14.26 -15.84 -10.33
CA TYR A 71 13.39 -16.18 -11.45
C TYR A 71 14.13 -17.05 -12.46
N PHE A 72 13.39 -17.85 -13.21
CA PHE A 72 13.96 -18.68 -14.26
C PHE A 72 14.32 -17.82 -15.47
N ASP A 73 15.57 -17.90 -15.90
CA ASP A 73 16.09 -17.22 -17.08
C ASP A 73 16.97 -18.19 -17.85
N ALA A 74 16.63 -18.44 -19.11
CA ALA A 74 17.32 -19.41 -19.95
C ALA A 74 18.75 -18.99 -20.32
N ASP A 75 19.06 -17.68 -20.26
CA ASP A 75 20.35 -17.12 -20.63
C ASP A 75 21.34 -17.03 -19.44
N ALA A 76 20.85 -17.31 -18.23
CA ALA A 76 21.62 -17.30 -16.99
C ALA A 76 22.54 -18.51 -16.81
N PRO A 77 23.73 -18.36 -16.18
CA PRO A 77 24.57 -19.49 -15.80
C PRO A 77 23.87 -20.41 -14.79
N GLY A 78 23.20 -21.45 -15.27
CA GLY A 78 22.42 -22.39 -14.44
C GLY A 78 20.90 -22.23 -14.55
N GLY A 79 20.40 -21.36 -15.44
CA GLY A 79 18.97 -21.22 -15.73
C GLY A 79 18.17 -20.37 -14.73
N ILE A 80 18.84 -19.70 -13.79
CA ILE A 80 18.23 -18.93 -12.70
C ILE A 80 18.99 -17.61 -12.55
N GLU A 81 18.27 -16.49 -12.57
CA GLU A 81 18.81 -15.16 -12.23
C GLU A 81 18.32 -14.70 -10.84
N THR A 82 19.20 -13.97 -10.14
CA THR A 82 18.98 -13.48 -8.75
C THR A 82 18.80 -11.96 -8.71
N GLU A 83 19.16 -11.27 -9.79
CA GLU A 83 19.09 -9.81 -9.91
C GLU A 83 18.09 -9.44 -11.01
N THR A 84 17.13 -8.56 -10.71
CA THR A 84 16.21 -8.02 -11.72
C THR A 84 16.57 -6.57 -12.02
N ARG A 85 16.87 -6.28 -13.29
CA ARG A 85 17.10 -4.94 -13.83
C ARG A 85 15.89 -4.51 -14.62
N GLN A 86 15.40 -3.31 -14.33
CA GLN A 86 14.22 -2.79 -15.00
C GLN A 86 14.36 -1.31 -15.33
N ALA A 87 14.24 -1.00 -16.62
CA ALA A 87 13.98 0.34 -17.14
C ALA A 87 12.47 0.51 -17.38
N ASP A 88 11.87 1.57 -16.83
CA ASP A 88 10.45 1.87 -17.00
C ASP A 88 10.19 3.35 -17.30
N ALA A 89 9.08 3.61 -18.00
CA ALA A 89 8.51 4.95 -18.15
C ALA A 89 7.07 4.94 -17.64
N SER A 90 6.66 6.04 -17.02
CA SER A 90 5.38 6.18 -16.34
C SER A 90 4.72 7.50 -16.67
N LEU A 91 3.42 7.46 -16.92
CA LEU A 91 2.54 8.61 -17.00
C LEU A 91 1.54 8.52 -15.85
N THR A 92 1.56 9.53 -14.99
CA THR A 92 0.71 9.62 -13.82
C THR A 92 -0.16 10.86 -13.89
N MET A 93 -1.43 10.71 -13.53
CA MET A 93 -2.39 11.78 -13.40
C MET A 93 -2.93 11.80 -11.97
N THR A 94 -2.82 12.94 -11.31
CA THR A 94 -3.35 13.17 -9.96
C THR A 94 -4.37 14.31 -10.03
N TYR A 95 -5.60 14.05 -9.63
CA TYR A 95 -6.67 15.03 -9.58
C TYR A 95 -7.26 15.15 -8.17
N THR A 96 -7.19 16.35 -7.59
CA THR A 96 -7.61 16.62 -6.20
C THR A 96 -8.69 17.71 -6.14
N PRO A 97 -9.91 17.48 -6.63
CA PRO A 97 -10.92 18.52 -6.76
C PRO A 97 -11.27 19.12 -5.39
N GLY A 98 -11.33 20.45 -5.31
CA GLY A 98 -11.66 21.14 -4.07
C GLY A 98 -10.51 21.25 -3.06
N ARG A 99 -9.31 20.75 -3.37
CA ARG A 99 -8.09 21.10 -2.61
C ARG A 99 -7.90 22.62 -2.64
N LYS A 100 -7.67 23.21 -1.47
CA LYS A 100 -7.41 24.63 -1.25
C LYS A 100 -6.03 24.77 -0.64
N THR A 101 -5.20 25.61 -1.24
CA THR A 101 -3.87 25.96 -0.72
C THR A 101 -3.87 27.40 -0.22
N SER A 102 -3.23 27.63 0.92
CA SER A 102 -2.88 28.97 1.38
C SER A 102 -1.64 29.40 0.61
N ASN A 103 -1.70 30.60 0.04
CA ASN A 103 -0.56 31.23 -0.65
C ASN A 103 0.22 32.18 0.28
N TYR A 104 0.14 31.97 1.60
CA TYR A 104 0.92 32.76 2.56
C TYR A 104 2.28 32.10 2.78
N GLY A 105 3.34 32.68 2.18
CA GLY A 105 4.71 32.17 2.24
C GLY A 105 5.22 31.57 0.93
N VAL A 106 6.44 31.04 0.95
CA VAL A 106 7.10 30.41 -0.22
C VAL A 106 6.52 29.01 -0.49
N ASP A 107 5.95 28.36 0.53
CA ASP A 107 5.36 27.02 0.44
C ASP A 107 3.83 27.03 0.40
N ARG A 108 3.26 26.26 -0.54
CA ARG A 108 1.82 26.04 -0.64
C ARG A 108 1.34 25.13 0.50
N THR A 109 0.82 25.73 1.57
CA THR A 109 0.24 24.95 2.67
C THR A 109 -1.20 24.56 2.33
N ILE A 110 -1.53 23.27 2.41
CA ILE A 110 -2.91 22.80 2.16
C ILE A 110 -3.78 23.17 3.36
N ILE A 111 -4.86 23.92 3.12
CA ILE A 111 -5.75 24.42 4.18
C ILE A 111 -6.78 23.36 4.58
N ASN A 112 -7.31 22.61 3.62
CA ASN A 112 -8.39 21.66 3.83
C ASN A 112 -7.91 20.21 3.72
N SER A 113 -6.79 19.90 4.39
CA SER A 113 -6.18 18.57 4.34
C SER A 113 -7.19 17.48 4.72
N GLY A 114 -7.41 16.55 3.79
CA GLY A 114 -8.37 15.48 3.98
C GLY A 114 -9.84 15.92 3.89
N GLU A 115 -10.18 17.05 3.29
CA GLU A 115 -11.59 17.41 3.02
C GLU A 115 -11.96 17.31 1.54
N TYR A 116 -11.05 16.79 0.72
CA TYR A 116 -11.22 16.65 -0.72
C TYR A 116 -10.90 15.22 -1.15
N PRO A 117 -11.54 14.73 -2.24
CA PRO A 117 -11.19 13.44 -2.79
C PRO A 117 -9.89 13.55 -3.60
N ILE A 118 -9.21 12.42 -3.71
CA ILE A 118 -7.98 12.25 -4.49
C ILE A 118 -8.27 11.16 -5.51
N LEU A 119 -8.12 11.50 -6.79
CA LEU A 119 -8.13 10.56 -7.90
C LEU A 119 -6.71 10.47 -8.41
N PHE A 120 -6.21 9.25 -8.58
CA PHE A 120 -4.89 8.98 -9.08
C PHE A 120 -5.01 7.86 -10.12
N ALA A 121 -4.38 8.06 -11.26
CA ALA A 121 -4.25 7.05 -12.29
C ALA A 121 -2.80 7.04 -12.75
N SER A 122 -2.22 5.86 -12.93
CA SER A 122 -0.87 5.70 -13.43
C SER A 122 -0.82 4.59 -14.47
N TYR A 123 -0.09 4.84 -15.53
CA TYR A 123 0.28 3.86 -16.53
C TYR A 123 1.80 3.80 -16.58
N THR A 124 2.37 2.62 -16.39
CA THR A 124 3.81 2.36 -16.42
C THR A 124 4.09 1.30 -17.46
N ARG A 125 5.13 1.51 -18.26
CA ARG A 125 5.61 0.55 -19.24
C ARG A 125 7.07 0.22 -18.95
N GLY A 126 7.36 -1.05 -18.72
CA GLY A 126 8.71 -1.61 -18.67
C GLY A 126 9.23 -1.89 -20.08
N PHE A 127 10.50 -1.63 -20.34
CA PHE A 127 11.13 -1.90 -21.63
C PHE A 127 12.20 -2.97 -21.46
N GLU A 128 12.09 -4.05 -22.22
CA GLU A 128 13.14 -5.08 -22.34
C GLU A 128 14.28 -4.58 -23.23
N GLY A 129 15.52 -4.94 -22.92
CA GLY A 129 16.73 -4.63 -23.70
C GLY A 129 17.24 -3.19 -23.58
N LEU A 130 16.44 -2.25 -23.09
CA LEU A 130 16.88 -0.88 -22.81
C LEU A 130 17.65 -0.86 -21.48
N LEU A 131 18.94 -0.45 -21.51
CA LEU A 131 19.83 -0.48 -20.34
C LEU A 131 19.97 -1.86 -19.69
N GLU A 132 20.00 -2.94 -20.50
CA GLU A 132 20.07 -4.33 -19.99
C GLU A 132 18.90 -4.66 -19.05
N SER A 133 17.70 -4.20 -19.40
CA SER A 133 16.46 -4.46 -18.67
C SER A 133 15.84 -5.78 -19.12
N ASP A 134 15.38 -6.57 -18.15
CA ASP A 134 15.08 -7.99 -18.36
C ASP A 134 13.63 -8.24 -18.81
N PHE A 135 12.69 -7.33 -18.49
CA PHE A 135 11.26 -7.55 -18.72
C PHE A 135 10.55 -6.41 -19.44
N ASN A 136 9.59 -6.81 -20.30
CA ASN A 136 8.62 -5.93 -20.93
C ASN A 136 7.24 -6.15 -20.29
N PHE A 137 6.67 -5.09 -19.72
CA PHE A 137 5.37 -5.18 -19.07
C PHE A 137 4.62 -3.84 -19.15
N ASP A 138 3.31 -3.91 -19.03
CA ASP A 138 2.44 -2.75 -18.91
C ASP A 138 1.72 -2.82 -17.57
N LYS A 139 1.74 -1.75 -16.78
CA LYS A 139 1.08 -1.69 -15.47
C LYS A 139 0.15 -0.50 -15.40
N VAL A 140 -1.11 -0.77 -15.09
CA VAL A 140 -2.13 0.25 -14.87
C VAL A 140 -2.51 0.25 -13.40
N GLN A 141 -2.55 1.43 -12.79
CA GLN A 141 -2.97 1.62 -11.40
C GLN A 141 -3.99 2.74 -11.30
N PHE A 142 -4.96 2.54 -10.43
CA PHE A 142 -5.98 3.50 -10.09
C PHE A 142 -6.11 3.57 -8.56
N TYR A 143 -6.17 4.79 -8.04
CA TYR A 143 -6.41 5.03 -6.63
C TYR A 143 -7.43 6.14 -6.47
N TYR A 144 -8.43 5.88 -5.63
CA TYR A 144 -9.45 6.82 -5.26
C TYR A 144 -9.55 6.89 -3.75
N SER A 145 -9.49 8.10 -3.18
CA SER A 145 -9.70 8.32 -1.75
C SER A 145 -10.66 9.46 -1.55
N HIS A 146 -11.78 9.22 -0.88
CA HIS A 146 -12.79 10.23 -0.58
C HIS A 146 -13.09 10.30 0.93
N PRO A 147 -12.72 11.42 1.59
CA PRO A 147 -13.20 11.74 2.92
C PRO A 147 -14.62 12.34 2.85
N LEU A 148 -15.62 11.54 3.19
CA LEU A 148 -17.03 11.90 3.24
C LEU A 148 -17.42 12.32 4.66
N GLN A 149 -17.89 13.56 4.83
CA GLN A 149 -18.48 14.00 6.09
C GLN A 149 -19.94 13.53 6.16
N ILE A 150 -20.23 12.52 6.97
CA ILE A 150 -21.59 11.97 7.16
C ILE A 150 -22.29 12.78 8.25
N GLY A 151 -22.55 14.07 7.98
CA GLY A 151 -23.26 14.99 8.86
C GLY A 151 -22.89 14.84 10.35
N ALA A 152 -23.88 14.48 11.14
CA ALA A 152 -23.77 14.25 12.58
C ALA A 152 -23.13 12.91 12.98
N PHE A 153 -22.96 11.96 12.07
CA PHE A 153 -22.44 10.61 12.37
C PHE A 153 -20.92 10.52 12.28
N GLY A 154 -20.25 11.60 11.89
CA GLY A 154 -18.79 11.67 11.83
C GLY A 154 -18.26 11.67 10.40
N ARG A 155 -17.07 11.12 10.20
CA ARG A 155 -16.34 11.17 8.93
C ARG A 155 -15.97 9.77 8.46
N LEU A 156 -16.48 9.40 7.29
CA LEU A 156 -16.11 8.19 6.57
C LEU A 156 -15.00 8.51 5.58
N THR A 157 -13.94 7.72 5.56
CA THR A 157 -12.91 7.79 4.51
C THR A 157 -12.97 6.49 3.73
N ALA A 158 -13.44 6.58 2.49
CA ALA A 158 -13.45 5.46 1.56
C ALA A 158 -12.22 5.55 0.66
N ARG A 159 -11.42 4.48 0.59
CA ARG A 159 -10.32 4.35 -0.36
C ARG A 159 -10.52 3.10 -1.18
N VAL A 160 -10.31 3.22 -2.48
CA VAL A 160 -10.31 2.13 -3.43
C VAL A 160 -9.01 2.19 -4.19
N GLU A 161 -8.28 1.09 -4.24
CA GLU A 161 -7.11 0.96 -5.08
C GLU A 161 -7.32 -0.22 -6.02
N ALA A 162 -6.98 -0.07 -7.28
CA ALA A 162 -7.03 -1.15 -8.24
C ALA A 162 -5.79 -1.10 -9.11
N GLY A 163 -5.26 -2.26 -9.48
CA GLY A 163 -4.11 -2.33 -10.35
C GLY A 163 -4.10 -3.61 -11.16
N LYS A 164 -3.48 -3.54 -12.34
CA LYS A 164 -3.22 -4.71 -13.17
C LYS A 164 -1.86 -4.57 -13.83
N THR A 165 -1.05 -5.61 -13.71
CA THR A 165 0.18 -5.80 -14.47
C THR A 165 -0.10 -6.77 -15.61
N PHE A 166 0.25 -6.37 -16.82
CA PHE A 166 0.17 -7.15 -18.05
C PHE A 166 1.58 -7.53 -18.49
N GLY A 167 1.76 -8.77 -18.92
CA GLY A 167 3.06 -9.34 -19.23
C GLY A 167 3.53 -10.30 -18.13
N GLU A 168 4.52 -11.11 -18.49
CA GLU A 168 5.14 -12.10 -17.61
C GLU A 168 6.24 -11.40 -16.82
N VAL A 169 6.09 -11.32 -15.50
CA VAL A 169 7.03 -10.59 -14.65
C VAL A 169 7.35 -11.37 -13.38
N PRO A 170 8.60 -11.28 -12.87
CA PRO A 170 9.00 -11.96 -11.65
C PRO A 170 8.33 -11.32 -10.42
N LEU A 171 8.39 -12.03 -9.29
CA LEU A 171 7.90 -11.56 -7.99
C LEU A 171 8.39 -10.17 -7.61
N ALA A 172 9.60 -9.80 -8.04
CA ALA A 172 10.17 -8.48 -7.84
C ALA A 172 9.34 -7.34 -8.48
N LEU A 173 8.55 -7.62 -9.51
CA LEU A 173 7.75 -6.64 -10.25
C LEU A 173 6.23 -6.83 -10.08
N LEU A 174 5.80 -7.93 -9.46
CA LEU A 174 4.39 -8.22 -9.14
C LEU A 174 3.82 -7.33 -8.02
N ASN A 175 2.49 -7.27 -7.94
CA ASN A 175 1.78 -6.49 -6.95
C ASN A 175 1.57 -7.32 -5.67
N VAL A 176 2.31 -7.00 -4.63
CA VAL A 176 2.15 -7.63 -3.31
C VAL A 176 1.16 -6.82 -2.49
N VAL A 177 0.08 -7.46 -2.03
CA VAL A 177 -0.91 -6.81 -1.18
C VAL A 177 -0.23 -6.42 0.14
N PRO A 178 -0.39 -5.17 0.63
CA PRO A 178 0.45 -4.66 1.68
C PRO A 178 -0.09 -5.16 3.02
N GLY A 179 0.61 -6.13 3.59
CA GLY A 179 0.39 -6.59 4.95
C GLY A 179 1.05 -5.64 5.96
N ASN A 180 0.56 -5.63 7.19
CA ASN A 180 1.13 -4.87 8.29
C ASN A 180 1.33 -5.78 9.50
N GLN A 181 2.55 -6.29 9.66
CA GLN A 181 2.95 -7.06 10.83
C GLN A 181 3.54 -6.20 11.97
N THR A 182 3.50 -4.87 11.85
CA THR A 182 3.99 -3.98 12.91
C THR A 182 2.90 -3.70 13.94
N TYR A 183 3.30 -3.27 15.14
CA TYR A 183 2.34 -2.76 16.12
C TYR A 183 1.88 -1.33 15.81
N PHE A 184 2.27 -0.74 14.68
CA PHE A 184 1.88 0.59 14.26
C PHE A 184 0.85 0.55 13.14
N ASN A 185 -0.12 1.48 13.14
CA ASN A 185 -1.12 1.54 12.08
C ASN A 185 -0.52 2.16 10.80
N ILE A 186 -0.39 1.36 9.74
CA ILE A 186 0.10 1.80 8.44
C ILE A 186 -1.11 2.08 7.53
N THR A 187 -1.14 3.29 6.97
CA THR A 187 -2.24 3.68 6.06
C THR A 187 -2.16 2.87 4.77
N GLY A 188 -3.27 2.22 4.41
CA GLY A 188 -3.37 1.45 3.17
C GLY A 188 -2.92 -0.01 3.28
N ALA A 189 -2.37 -0.45 4.42
CA ALA A 189 -2.00 -1.85 4.66
C ALA A 189 -3.11 -2.61 5.42
N PHE A 190 -3.07 -3.94 5.38
CA PHE A 190 -3.93 -4.87 6.11
C PHE A 190 -3.26 -5.30 7.42
N ASN A 191 -3.89 -5.08 8.57
CA ASN A 191 -3.27 -5.30 9.88
C ASN A 191 -3.15 -6.77 10.27
N THR A 192 -4.05 -7.61 9.76
CA THR A 192 -4.05 -9.04 10.05
C THR A 192 -3.36 -9.87 8.98
N MET A 193 -2.95 -9.25 7.87
CA MET A 193 -2.25 -9.91 6.76
C MET A 193 -0.74 -9.91 6.98
N ASN A 194 -0.10 -11.03 6.66
CA ASN A 194 1.35 -11.19 6.69
C ASN A 194 2.01 -10.57 5.46
N PHE A 195 3.31 -10.26 5.57
CA PHE A 195 4.07 -9.82 4.41
C PHE A 195 4.15 -10.96 3.38
N TYR A 196 3.97 -10.62 2.10
CA TYR A 196 3.98 -11.58 1.00
C TYR A 196 2.92 -12.69 1.07
N GLU A 197 1.89 -12.55 1.92
CA GLU A 197 0.82 -13.55 2.02
C GLU A 197 -0.02 -13.63 0.73
N PHE A 198 -0.26 -12.48 0.10
CA PHE A 198 -0.99 -12.39 -1.15
C PHE A 198 -0.17 -11.67 -2.22
N VAL A 199 0.09 -12.38 -3.31
CA VAL A 199 0.79 -11.87 -4.49
C VAL A 199 -0.19 -11.91 -5.65
N THR A 200 -0.28 -10.81 -6.37
CA THR A 200 -1.29 -10.59 -7.41
C THR A 200 -0.68 -9.90 -8.61
N ASP A 201 -1.18 -10.19 -9.80
CA ASP A 201 -0.94 -9.36 -10.98
C ASP A 201 -2.10 -8.37 -11.20
N GLU A 202 -3.33 -8.77 -10.89
CA GLU A 202 -4.50 -7.90 -10.81
C GLU A 202 -5.11 -7.89 -9.40
N TYR A 203 -5.43 -6.70 -8.91
CA TYR A 203 -6.00 -6.52 -7.58
C TYR A 203 -6.98 -5.36 -7.52
N VAL A 204 -7.89 -5.45 -6.56
CA VAL A 204 -8.77 -4.38 -6.11
C VAL A 204 -8.80 -4.43 -4.58
N THR A 205 -8.42 -3.33 -3.93
CA THR A 205 -8.57 -3.14 -2.48
C THR A 205 -9.62 -2.08 -2.18
N LEU A 206 -10.32 -2.29 -1.07
CA LEU A 206 -11.30 -1.37 -0.51
C LEU A 206 -10.95 -1.14 0.94
N HIS A 207 -10.78 0.12 1.35
CA HIS A 207 -10.52 0.51 2.74
C HIS A 207 -11.55 1.56 3.15
N LEU A 208 -12.50 1.15 3.98
CA LEU A 208 -13.49 2.01 4.61
C LEU A 208 -13.07 2.27 6.05
N ASN A 209 -12.89 3.53 6.43
CA ASN A 209 -12.61 3.91 7.82
C ASN A 209 -13.59 4.98 8.26
N HIS A 210 -14.40 4.70 9.26
CA HIS A 210 -15.35 5.65 9.81
C HIS A 210 -14.93 6.08 11.21
N ASN A 211 -14.83 7.40 11.39
CA ASN A 211 -14.59 8.02 12.68
C ASN A 211 -15.88 8.69 13.14
N PHE A 212 -16.44 8.25 14.26
CA PHE A 212 -17.69 8.78 14.80
C PHE A 212 -17.49 10.11 15.55
N ASN A 213 -16.25 10.58 15.72
CA ASN A 213 -15.90 11.82 16.41
C ASN A 213 -16.45 11.91 17.85
N GLY A 214 -16.46 10.79 18.59
CA GLY A 214 -16.89 10.73 19.99
C GLY A 214 -18.41 10.67 20.18
N ARG A 215 -19.20 10.45 19.13
CA ARG A 215 -20.68 10.52 19.18
C ARG A 215 -21.33 9.40 19.99
N LEU A 216 -20.67 8.26 20.16
CA LEU A 216 -21.21 7.11 20.89
C LEU A 216 -20.79 7.15 22.37
N PHE A 217 -19.50 7.30 22.64
CA PHE A 217 -18.89 7.43 23.96
C PHE A 217 -19.30 8.70 24.69
N SER A 218 -19.61 9.80 23.98
CA SER A 218 -20.17 11.00 24.63
C SER A 218 -21.57 10.80 25.22
N ARG A 219 -22.29 9.73 24.84
CA ARG A 219 -23.61 9.38 25.39
C ARG A 219 -23.53 8.45 26.59
N VAL A 220 -22.40 7.80 26.81
CA VAL A 220 -22.20 6.87 27.92
C VAL A 220 -21.65 7.64 29.13
N PRO A 221 -22.33 7.61 30.29
CA PRO A 221 -21.79 8.19 31.52
C PRO A 221 -20.37 7.67 31.81
N TYR A 222 -19.51 8.49 32.43
CA TYR A 222 -18.08 8.23 32.69
C TYR A 222 -17.15 8.26 31.46
N LEU A 223 -17.56 7.73 30.30
CA LEU A 223 -16.72 7.77 29.08
C LEU A 223 -16.74 9.14 28.39
N ARG A 224 -17.81 9.92 28.60
CA ARG A 224 -17.94 11.28 28.05
C ARG A 224 -16.79 12.20 28.47
N ASP A 225 -16.31 12.08 29.70
CA ASP A 225 -15.29 12.98 30.25
C ASP A 225 -13.88 12.67 29.71
N LEU A 226 -13.69 11.47 29.17
CA LEU A 226 -12.44 11.02 28.56
C LEU A 226 -12.26 11.55 27.12
N ASN A 227 -13.31 12.12 26.52
CA ASN A 227 -13.31 12.67 25.16
C ASN A 227 -12.75 11.68 24.10
N LEU A 228 -13.05 10.40 24.25
CA LEU A 228 -12.56 9.34 23.36
C LEU A 228 -13.23 9.44 21.98
N ARG A 229 -12.51 9.04 20.93
CA ARG A 229 -13.05 8.98 19.55
C ARG A 229 -13.21 7.52 19.15
N GLU A 230 -14.37 7.14 18.65
CA GLU A 230 -14.64 5.79 18.13
C GLU A 230 -14.26 5.71 16.66
N LEU A 231 -13.54 4.65 16.32
CA LEU A 231 -13.15 4.37 14.95
C LEU A 231 -13.57 2.94 14.60
N VAL A 232 -14.14 2.77 13.42
CA VAL A 232 -14.39 1.45 12.84
C VAL A 232 -13.82 1.42 11.44
N GLY A 233 -13.23 0.28 11.07
CA GLY A 233 -12.65 0.06 9.77
C GLY A 233 -13.15 -1.24 9.16
N VAL A 234 -13.30 -1.25 7.84
CA VAL A 234 -13.47 -2.47 7.05
C VAL A 234 -12.51 -2.37 5.90
N ARG A 235 -11.74 -3.42 5.68
CA ARG A 235 -10.81 -3.52 4.57
C ARG A 235 -11.07 -4.82 3.84
N ALA A 236 -11.04 -4.79 2.52
CA ALA A 236 -11.23 -5.95 1.68
C ALA A 236 -10.27 -5.90 0.51
N VAL A 237 -9.85 -7.07 0.03
CA VAL A 237 -9.06 -7.22 -1.18
C VAL A 237 -9.55 -8.42 -1.97
N TYR A 238 -9.58 -8.24 -3.27
CA TYR A 238 -9.77 -9.27 -4.26
C TYR A 238 -8.61 -9.17 -5.25
N GLY A 239 -8.11 -10.29 -5.71
CA GLY A 239 -7.10 -10.29 -6.75
C GLY A 239 -6.88 -11.66 -7.33
N LYS A 240 -6.15 -11.69 -8.45
CA LYS A 240 -5.73 -12.91 -9.12
C LYS A 240 -4.24 -12.85 -9.40
N ILE A 241 -3.72 -14.01 -9.78
CA ILE A 241 -2.38 -14.17 -10.32
C ILE A 241 -2.48 -15.12 -11.51
N SER A 242 -1.87 -14.76 -12.63
CA SER A 242 -1.85 -15.60 -13.83
C SER A 242 -0.83 -16.74 -13.68
N ASP A 243 -1.14 -17.90 -14.26
CA ASP A 243 -0.30 -19.10 -14.15
C ASP A 243 1.10 -18.88 -14.74
N GLU A 244 1.22 -18.03 -15.76
CA GLU A 244 2.50 -17.67 -16.39
C GLU A 244 3.42 -16.94 -15.41
N ASN A 245 2.88 -16.00 -14.62
CA ASN A 245 3.61 -15.30 -13.57
C ASN A 245 4.03 -16.23 -12.44
N VAL A 246 3.22 -17.24 -12.13
CA VAL A 246 3.57 -18.28 -11.14
C VAL A 246 4.71 -19.16 -11.67
N ALA A 247 4.66 -19.57 -12.94
CA ALA A 247 5.64 -20.45 -13.56
C ALA A 247 7.03 -19.82 -13.73
N LEU A 248 7.10 -18.49 -13.88
CA LEU A 248 8.36 -17.75 -14.08
C LEU A 248 9.22 -17.67 -12.81
N ASN A 249 8.61 -17.84 -11.64
CA ASN A 249 9.30 -17.66 -10.36
C ASN A 249 9.96 -18.95 -9.85
N ALA A 250 11.23 -18.85 -9.43
CA ALA A 250 12.03 -19.98 -8.93
C ALA A 250 12.17 -20.01 -7.39
N SER A 251 11.55 -19.06 -6.69
CA SER A 251 11.75 -18.80 -5.25
C SER A 251 11.25 -19.89 -4.28
N GLY A 252 10.56 -20.93 -4.77
CA GLY A 252 9.98 -22.00 -3.94
C GLY A 252 8.80 -21.58 -3.04
N LEU A 253 8.32 -20.34 -3.18
CA LEU A 253 7.14 -19.83 -2.47
C LEU A 253 5.85 -20.27 -3.15
N THR A 254 4.84 -20.64 -2.36
CA THR A 254 3.48 -20.85 -2.87
C THR A 254 2.82 -19.49 -3.07
N TYR A 255 2.63 -19.09 -4.32
CA TYR A 255 1.92 -17.87 -4.66
C TYR A 255 0.42 -18.06 -4.46
N LEU A 256 -0.16 -17.25 -3.57
CA LEU A 256 -1.59 -17.24 -3.32
C LEU A 256 -2.15 -15.87 -3.69
N ALA A 257 -3.21 -15.86 -4.49
CA ALA A 257 -4.01 -14.66 -4.75
C ALA A 257 -5.34 -14.75 -3.98
N PRO A 258 -5.90 -13.63 -3.49
CA PRO A 258 -7.15 -13.63 -2.75
C PRO A 258 -8.34 -13.68 -3.73
N GLU A 259 -8.58 -14.84 -4.34
CA GLU A 259 -9.67 -15.05 -5.29
C GLU A 259 -11.05 -15.12 -4.60
N ASP A 260 -11.13 -15.79 -3.46
CA ASP A 260 -12.25 -15.57 -2.53
C ASP A 260 -11.94 -14.26 -1.79
N ILE A 261 -12.80 -13.24 -1.87
CA ILE A 261 -12.51 -11.91 -1.29
C ILE A 261 -11.96 -12.02 0.15
N TYR A 262 -10.74 -11.54 0.38
CA TYR A 262 -10.20 -11.38 1.73
C TYR A 262 -10.78 -10.12 2.36
N TRP A 263 -11.12 -10.17 3.64
CA TRP A 263 -11.58 -9.00 4.37
C TRP A 263 -11.13 -9.03 5.84
N GLU A 264 -10.94 -7.85 6.41
CA GLU A 264 -10.73 -7.63 7.83
C GLU A 264 -11.59 -6.46 8.30
N TYR A 265 -11.97 -6.48 9.57
CA TYR A 265 -12.65 -5.37 10.21
C TYR A 265 -11.87 -4.93 11.43
N SER A 266 -11.98 -3.67 11.78
CA SER A 266 -11.30 -3.11 12.94
C SER A 266 -12.22 -2.23 13.76
N ALA A 267 -11.98 -2.23 15.06
CA ALA A 267 -12.57 -1.33 16.02
C ALA A 267 -11.46 -0.67 16.82
N GLY A 268 -11.52 0.65 16.96
CA GLY A 268 -10.48 1.43 17.59
C GLY A 268 -11.02 2.54 18.47
N ILE A 269 -10.19 2.92 19.43
CA ILE A 269 -10.41 4.00 20.36
C ILE A 269 -9.24 4.98 20.19
N GLY A 270 -9.57 6.18 19.73
CA GLY A 270 -8.65 7.30 19.59
C GLY A 270 -8.79 8.31 20.72
N ASN A 271 -7.88 9.27 20.73
CA ASN A 271 -7.83 10.37 21.70
C ASN A 271 -7.61 9.90 23.15
N ILE A 272 -7.04 8.71 23.35
CA ILE A 272 -6.61 8.22 24.67
C ILE A 272 -5.48 9.15 25.14
N PHE A 273 -5.67 9.80 26.30
CA PHE A 273 -4.79 10.87 26.79
C PHE A 273 -4.50 11.98 25.78
N LYS A 274 -5.40 12.19 24.80
CA LYS A 274 -5.27 13.16 23.70
C LYS A 274 -4.15 12.92 22.67
N VAL A 275 -3.41 11.82 22.80
CA VAL A 275 -2.21 11.57 21.98
C VAL A 275 -2.15 10.16 21.40
N PHE A 276 -2.94 9.24 21.94
CA PHE A 276 -2.86 7.83 21.61
C PHE A 276 -4.14 7.32 20.98
N ARG A 277 -3.97 6.41 20.02
CA ARG A 277 -5.03 5.62 19.40
C ARG A 277 -4.64 4.16 19.43
N LEU A 278 -5.61 3.32 19.77
CA LEU A 278 -5.50 1.87 19.74
C LEU A 278 -6.56 1.32 18.79
N ASP A 279 -6.18 0.44 17.88
CA ASP A 279 -7.09 -0.30 17.00
C ASP A 279 -6.88 -1.81 17.20
N VAL A 280 -7.98 -2.54 17.23
CA VAL A 280 -7.99 -4.00 17.18
C VAL A 280 -8.62 -4.41 15.86
N SER A 281 -7.89 -5.20 15.09
CA SER A 281 -8.29 -5.73 13.79
C SER A 281 -8.53 -7.23 13.88
N PHE A 282 -9.56 -7.72 13.21
CA PHE A 282 -9.93 -9.12 13.14
C PHE A 282 -10.00 -9.57 11.69
N ARG A 283 -9.43 -10.75 11.43
CA ARG A 283 -9.42 -11.38 10.10
C ARG A 283 -10.77 -12.06 9.84
N GLY A 284 -11.33 -11.83 8.65
CA GLY A 284 -12.62 -12.37 8.23
C GLY A 284 -12.56 -13.54 7.25
N GLY A 285 -11.41 -13.77 6.59
CA GLY A 285 -11.23 -14.83 5.59
C GLY A 285 -9.84 -15.47 5.64
N TYR A 286 -9.64 -16.59 4.94
CA TYR A 286 -8.36 -17.32 4.88
C TYR A 286 -7.77 -17.69 6.26
N ASN A 287 -8.64 -18.06 7.20
CA ASN A 287 -8.23 -18.51 8.54
C ASN A 287 -7.61 -19.92 8.55
N TYR A 288 -7.69 -20.64 7.43
CA TYR A 288 -7.13 -21.98 7.27
C TYR A 288 -5.64 -21.97 6.91
N LEU A 289 -5.07 -20.80 6.56
CA LEU A 289 -3.64 -20.70 6.26
C LEU A 289 -2.82 -20.93 7.54
N PRO A 290 -1.69 -21.66 7.47
CA PRO A 290 -0.94 -22.12 8.65
C PRO A 290 -0.43 -20.97 9.54
N ASP A 291 -0.13 -19.81 8.95
CA ASP A 291 0.36 -18.61 9.66
C ASP A 291 -0.70 -17.49 9.72
N ALA A 292 -1.98 -17.82 9.51
CA ALA A 292 -3.06 -16.83 9.53
C ALA A 292 -3.19 -16.13 10.89
N ARG A 293 -3.01 -14.82 10.92
CA ARG A 293 -3.24 -14.02 12.13
C ARG A 293 -4.72 -13.68 12.24
N SER A 294 -5.41 -14.29 13.21
CA SER A 294 -6.83 -14.04 13.47
C SER A 294 -7.12 -12.64 14.02
N MET A 295 -6.16 -12.07 14.76
CA MET A 295 -6.28 -10.76 15.40
C MET A 295 -4.95 -9.99 15.36
N ALA A 296 -5.05 -8.67 15.20
CA ALA A 296 -3.92 -7.75 15.32
C ALA A 296 -4.30 -6.55 16.19
N ILE A 297 -3.37 -6.11 17.03
CA ILE A 297 -3.52 -4.91 17.86
C ILE A 297 -2.48 -3.91 17.40
N THR A 298 -2.93 -2.72 17.00
CA THR A 298 -2.05 -1.66 16.52
C THR A 298 -2.28 -0.37 17.31
N GLY A 299 -1.19 0.31 17.65
CA GLY A 299 -1.19 1.64 18.26
C GLY A 299 -0.71 2.71 17.28
N SER A 300 -1.15 3.94 17.46
CA SER A 300 -0.55 5.09 16.78
C SER A 300 -0.52 6.30 17.70
N PHE A 301 0.58 7.04 17.64
CA PHE A 301 0.71 8.33 18.32
C PHE A 301 0.39 9.45 17.34
N GLY A 302 -0.45 10.38 17.78
CA GLY A 302 -0.82 11.54 16.98
C GLY A 302 -1.69 12.49 17.79
N PHE A 303 -1.48 13.79 17.61
CA PHE A 303 -2.36 14.79 18.18
C PHE A 303 -3.63 14.86 17.33
N SER A 304 -4.76 14.47 17.91
CA SER A 304 -6.09 14.69 17.33
C SER A 304 -6.76 15.85 18.06
N PHE A 305 -6.37 17.08 17.72
CA PHE A 305 -7.16 18.26 18.06
C PHE A 305 -8.42 18.29 17.18
#